data_AF-B0W2J3-F1
#
_entry.id   AF-B0W2J3-F1
#
_cell.length_a   1.000
_cell.length_b   1.000
_cell.length_c   1.000
_cell.angle_alpha   90.00
_cell.angle_beta   90.00
_cell.angle_gamma   90.00
#
_symmetry.space_group_name_H-M   'P 1'
#
loop_
_entity.id
_entity.type
_entity.pdbx_description
1 polymer ?
#
loop_
_entity_poly.entity_id
_entity_poly.type
_entity_poly.pdbx_seq_one_letter_code
_entity_poly.pdbx_strand_id
1 'polypeptide(L)'
;MTLSKNAEKKLAKKIKRCQLMIAAETGLEFTGEISTENVVICNAGLSTGLQQEVLLEQVLSYGVSPEDVVFPAGKSYCYLRFRTVQDAREVCTQMNGLAPLGQDGSVLLMAFCKEFKEGLRDETDVERVPPGLILVEDFVDEGMERALLGLVDWEEEDERSSVAMDFRGAKGTHLSVDLPQRSLLIMSGESRYGWTHGITPRKMDTVRLNNSLTVRKRELRVSFTFRKLHDGPCRCQFPTLCDTFQSESQDRADRLKEKAAELELENVHKVYDEIAKHFSETRHSPWPRVESFIKSLPAGSVLLDVGCGNGKYLGLRPDLIPIGCDRSAELLKLCLERGHKVAQCDCLALPFPTASADACISIAVVHHLATEERRRQALSEMARVLRPGGRSLVYVWAKNQEANAKKSSYLRQNKHNNRPEKEDRVKVAEHYDGLLPVHTNRTQFQHQDLLVPWKLRDVERNEQETKVTFLRYYHVFEEGELAKICESIDGVTVVESYYDQGNWCQIYQLWQLRLHVDTLELELIDVQIRQNAVDAVQDRWLLLKLRLDLALVLQQILVLLRERSKLVVVANVQIDQRLQYLVVLGQFVVVHDLGFDQLDEAGDGLLVDV
;
A
#
# COMPACT_ATOMS: atom_id res chain seq x y z
N MET A 1 -20.16 -15.00 -36.06
CA MET A 1 -18.86 -15.71 -36.13
C MET A 1 -18.37 -15.93 -34.71
N THR A 2 -18.02 -17.15 -34.31
CA THR A 2 -17.51 -17.43 -32.95
C THR A 2 -16.00 -17.23 -32.89
N LEU A 3 -15.53 -16.42 -31.93
CA LEU A 3 -14.11 -16.20 -31.67
C LEU A 3 -13.45 -17.49 -31.15
N SER A 4 -12.14 -17.66 -31.37
CA SER A 4 -11.41 -18.76 -30.73
C SER A 4 -11.22 -18.49 -29.24
N LYS A 5 -11.15 -19.54 -28.41
CA LYS A 5 -10.90 -19.42 -26.95
C LYS A 5 -9.67 -18.54 -26.61
N ASN A 6 -8.63 -18.61 -27.43
CA ASN A 6 -7.44 -17.78 -27.26
C ASN A 6 -7.68 -16.30 -27.60
N ALA A 7 -8.52 -16.03 -28.61
CA ALA A 7 -8.93 -14.67 -28.96
C ALA A 7 -9.84 -14.07 -27.88
N GLU A 8 -10.76 -14.85 -27.32
CA GLU A 8 -11.63 -14.44 -26.20
C GLU A 8 -10.81 -14.06 -24.96
N LYS A 9 -9.81 -14.87 -24.58
CA LYS A 9 -8.93 -14.57 -23.45
C LYS A 9 -8.11 -13.29 -23.68
N LYS A 10 -7.65 -13.03 -24.92
CA LYS A 10 -6.96 -11.79 -25.27
C LYS A 10 -7.90 -10.58 -25.24
N LEU A 11 -9.14 -10.74 -25.72
CA LEU A 11 -10.17 -9.71 -25.71
C LEU A 11 -10.55 -9.31 -24.29
N ALA A 12 -10.80 -10.28 -23.41
CA ALA A 12 -11.13 -10.06 -22.01
C ALA A 12 -10.03 -9.28 -21.27
N LYS A 13 -8.75 -9.60 -21.52
CA LYS A 13 -7.62 -8.83 -20.97
C LYS A 13 -7.60 -7.37 -21.43
N LYS A 14 -7.90 -7.10 -22.71
CA LYS A 14 -7.99 -5.74 -23.25
C LYS A 14 -9.15 -4.97 -22.62
N ILE A 15 -10.33 -5.58 -22.55
CA ILE A 15 -11.51 -4.99 -21.89
C ILE A 15 -11.18 -4.65 -20.44
N LYS A 16 -10.60 -5.59 -19.68
CA LYS A 16 -10.26 -5.36 -18.27
C LYS A 16 -9.29 -4.20 -18.07
N ARG A 17 -8.31 -4.04 -18.96
CA ARG A 17 -7.38 -2.90 -18.93
C ARG A 17 -8.11 -1.58 -19.15
N CYS A 18 -9.02 -1.52 -20.12
CA CYS A 18 -9.82 -0.31 -20.34
C CYS A 18 -10.75 -0.01 -19.17
N GLN A 19 -11.41 -1.03 -18.60
CA GLN A 19 -12.27 -0.88 -17.43
C GLN A 19 -11.52 -0.25 -16.24
N LEU A 20 -10.31 -0.72 -15.95
CA LEU A 20 -9.50 -0.17 -14.86
C LEU A 20 -9.16 1.31 -15.07
N MET A 21 -8.84 1.70 -16.31
CA MET A 21 -8.57 3.11 -16.64
C MET A 21 -9.82 3.98 -16.51
N ILE A 22 -10.96 3.52 -17.02
CA ILE A 22 -12.23 4.25 -16.97
C ILE A 22 -12.74 4.38 -15.53
N ALA A 23 -12.68 3.29 -14.75
CA ALA A 23 -13.08 3.28 -13.34
C ALA A 23 -12.22 4.21 -12.48
N ALA A 24 -10.90 4.21 -12.69
CA ALA A 24 -9.99 5.12 -11.98
C ALA A 24 -10.27 6.60 -12.31
N GLU A 25 -10.73 6.89 -13.54
CA GLU A 25 -11.01 8.25 -13.99
C GLU A 25 -12.40 8.75 -13.55
N THR A 26 -13.42 7.89 -13.61
CA THR A 26 -14.83 8.31 -13.48
C THR A 26 -15.48 7.83 -12.17
N GLY A 27 -14.86 6.90 -11.45
CA GLY A 27 -15.50 6.16 -10.36
C GLY A 27 -16.56 5.16 -10.83
N LEU A 28 -16.70 4.92 -12.14
CA LEU A 28 -17.69 3.98 -12.68
C LEU A 28 -17.40 2.54 -12.25
N GLU A 29 -18.45 1.87 -11.77
CA GLU A 29 -18.38 0.46 -11.39
C GLU A 29 -18.82 -0.45 -12.55
N PHE A 30 -17.92 -1.34 -12.95
CA PHE A 30 -18.20 -2.39 -13.95
C PHE A 30 -18.75 -3.64 -13.27
N THR A 31 -19.74 -4.28 -13.89
CA THR A 31 -20.49 -5.40 -13.30
C THR A 31 -19.94 -6.79 -13.66
N GLY A 32 -18.80 -6.84 -14.37
CA GLY A 32 -18.16 -8.09 -14.76
C GLY A 32 -19.02 -8.88 -15.75
N GLU A 33 -19.44 -10.08 -15.36
CA GLU A 33 -20.28 -10.96 -16.18
C GLU A 33 -21.78 -10.64 -16.06
N ILE A 34 -22.18 -9.82 -15.08
CA ILE A 34 -23.57 -9.47 -14.84
C ILE A 34 -24.01 -8.42 -15.86
N SER A 35 -24.93 -8.77 -16.75
CA SER A 35 -25.48 -7.84 -17.75
C SER A 35 -26.44 -6.84 -17.12
N THR A 36 -26.37 -5.60 -17.59
CA THR A 36 -27.24 -4.49 -17.22
C THR A 36 -27.73 -3.78 -18.49
N GLU A 37 -28.66 -2.84 -18.35
CA GLU A 37 -29.06 -1.97 -19.45
C GLU A 37 -28.01 -0.92 -19.85
N ASN A 38 -26.92 -0.78 -19.08
CA ASN A 38 -25.87 0.21 -19.29
C ASN A 38 -24.60 -0.46 -19.83
N VAL A 39 -24.11 0.03 -20.97
CA VAL A 39 -22.95 -0.51 -21.67
C VAL A 39 -21.95 0.60 -21.96
N VAL A 40 -20.67 0.33 -21.70
CA VAL A 40 -19.56 1.17 -22.11
C VAL A 40 -18.89 0.56 -23.32
N ILE A 41 -18.67 1.36 -24.37
CA ILE A 41 -17.70 1.03 -25.42
C ILE A 41 -16.35 1.59 -24.97
N CYS A 42 -15.46 0.72 -24.52
CA CYS A 42 -14.28 1.08 -23.74
C CYS A 42 -13.10 1.63 -24.57
N ASN A 43 -13.12 1.47 -25.89
CA ASN A 43 -12.03 1.84 -26.79
C ASN A 43 -12.48 2.67 -28.01
N ALA A 44 -13.73 3.15 -28.01
CA ALA A 44 -14.21 4.05 -29.03
C ALA A 44 -15.09 5.15 -28.43
N GLY A 45 -14.76 6.38 -28.77
CA GLY A 45 -15.40 7.63 -28.35
C GLY A 45 -14.87 8.81 -29.18
N LEU A 46 -15.15 10.05 -28.77
CA LEU A 46 -14.80 11.25 -29.56
C LEU A 46 -13.31 11.34 -29.90
N SER A 47 -12.41 10.98 -28.98
CA SER A 47 -10.96 11.08 -29.23
C SER A 47 -10.41 10.02 -30.19
N THR A 48 -11.21 9.02 -30.55
CA THR A 48 -10.80 7.89 -31.39
C THR A 48 -11.23 7.97 -32.85
N GLY A 49 -12.22 8.81 -33.19
CA GLY A 49 -12.82 8.78 -34.53
C GLY A 49 -14.31 8.65 -34.52
N LEU A 50 -14.85 7.98 -33.50
CA LEU A 50 -16.20 7.47 -33.56
C LEU A 50 -17.22 8.61 -33.49
N GLN A 51 -17.99 8.74 -34.57
CA GLN A 51 -19.15 9.62 -34.65
C GLN A 51 -20.39 8.92 -34.10
N GLN A 52 -21.25 9.67 -33.42
CA GLN A 52 -22.45 9.15 -32.79
C GLN A 52 -23.41 8.57 -33.84
N GLU A 53 -23.52 9.20 -35.00
CA GLU A 53 -24.37 8.78 -36.12
C GLU A 53 -23.96 7.41 -36.63
N VAL A 54 -22.66 7.17 -36.82
CA VAL A 54 -22.10 5.88 -37.28
C VAL A 54 -22.36 4.78 -36.25
N LEU A 55 -22.19 5.09 -34.96
CA LEU A 55 -22.49 4.13 -33.90
C LEU A 55 -23.99 3.79 -33.87
N LEU A 56 -24.85 4.79 -33.96
CA LEU A 56 -26.31 4.62 -33.94
C LEU A 56 -26.79 3.81 -35.14
N GLU A 57 -26.32 4.11 -36.35
CA GLU A 57 -26.66 3.36 -37.56
C GLU A 57 -26.29 1.87 -37.40
N GLN A 58 -25.11 1.59 -36.85
CA GLN A 58 -24.69 0.22 -36.59
C GLN A 58 -25.58 -0.48 -35.54
N VAL A 59 -25.92 0.19 -34.44
CA VAL A 59 -26.76 -0.41 -33.39
C VAL A 59 -28.19 -0.65 -33.91
N LEU A 60 -28.75 0.31 -34.64
CA LEU A 60 -30.08 0.22 -35.26
C LEU A 60 -30.19 -0.91 -36.28
N SER A 61 -29.09 -1.28 -36.94
CA SER A 61 -29.06 -2.42 -37.87
C SER A 61 -29.44 -3.76 -37.22
N TYR A 62 -29.34 -3.87 -35.89
CA TYR A 62 -29.75 -5.05 -35.12
C TYR A 62 -31.20 -4.96 -34.59
N GLY A 63 -31.98 -3.96 -35.01
CA GLY A 63 -33.36 -3.76 -34.57
C GLY A 63 -33.49 -3.25 -33.13
N VAL A 64 -32.39 -2.77 -32.55
CA VAL A 64 -32.32 -2.24 -31.19
C VAL A 64 -31.99 -0.75 -31.25
N SER A 65 -32.64 0.06 -30.41
CA SER A 65 -32.30 1.48 -30.24
C SER A 65 -31.89 1.74 -28.78
N PRO A 66 -30.77 2.42 -28.53
CA PRO A 66 -30.46 2.93 -27.20
C PRO A 66 -31.46 4.04 -26.81
N GLU A 67 -31.80 4.12 -25.52
CA GLU A 67 -32.55 5.23 -24.92
C GLU A 67 -31.68 6.46 -24.71
N ASP A 68 -30.40 6.24 -24.38
CA ASP A 68 -29.44 7.33 -24.17
C ASP A 68 -28.07 6.93 -24.72
N VAL A 69 -27.38 7.92 -25.28
CA VAL A 69 -26.04 7.77 -25.85
C VAL A 69 -25.20 8.97 -25.44
N VAL A 70 -24.16 8.71 -24.64
CA VAL A 70 -23.29 9.76 -24.13
C VAL A 70 -21.88 9.59 -24.70
N PHE A 71 -21.37 10.65 -25.33
CA PHE A 71 -20.01 10.76 -25.84
C PHE A 71 -19.24 11.80 -25.01
N PRO A 72 -18.57 11.38 -23.91
CA PRO A 72 -17.86 12.33 -23.06
C PRO A 72 -16.74 13.04 -23.82
N ALA A 73 -16.66 14.37 -23.62
CA ALA A 73 -15.70 15.23 -24.28
C ALA A 73 -14.24 14.77 -24.10
N GLY A 74 -13.52 14.57 -25.21
CA GLY A 74 -12.10 14.19 -25.21
C GLY A 74 -11.82 12.75 -24.77
N LYS A 75 -12.85 11.90 -24.60
CA LYS A 75 -12.69 10.53 -24.13
C LYS A 75 -12.66 9.51 -25.26
N SER A 76 -11.93 8.43 -25.01
CA SER A 76 -11.78 7.30 -25.93
C SER A 76 -12.83 6.22 -25.71
N TYR A 77 -13.90 6.56 -25.01
CA TYR A 77 -15.00 5.67 -24.66
C TYR A 77 -16.32 6.45 -24.76
N CYS A 78 -17.41 5.73 -24.95
CA CYS A 78 -18.78 6.27 -24.94
C CYS A 78 -19.72 5.31 -24.20
N TYR A 79 -20.89 5.82 -23.84
CA TYR A 79 -21.90 5.12 -23.06
C TYR A 79 -23.17 4.94 -23.86
N LEU A 80 -23.79 3.77 -23.69
CA LEU A 80 -25.06 3.39 -24.27
C LEU A 80 -25.97 2.90 -23.14
N ARG A 81 -27.16 3.48 -23.02
CA ARG A 81 -28.23 2.96 -22.17
C ARG A 81 -29.33 2.41 -23.05
N PHE A 82 -29.75 1.19 -22.77
CA PHE A 82 -30.86 0.55 -23.47
C PHE A 82 -32.11 0.51 -22.60
N ARG A 83 -33.25 0.28 -23.24
CA ARG A 83 -34.53 0.13 -22.54
C ARG A 83 -34.59 -1.12 -21.68
N THR A 84 -33.95 -2.20 -22.14
CA THR A 84 -33.93 -3.48 -21.45
C THR A 84 -32.53 -4.09 -21.42
N VAL A 85 -32.27 -4.92 -20.40
CA VAL A 85 -31.03 -5.71 -20.31
C VAL A 85 -30.88 -6.66 -21.51
N GLN A 86 -32.00 -7.12 -22.08
CA GLN A 86 -31.99 -8.02 -23.22
C GLN A 86 -31.48 -7.32 -24.48
N ASP A 87 -31.92 -6.09 -24.73
CA ASP A 87 -31.45 -5.25 -25.84
C ASP A 87 -29.94 -4.99 -25.72
N ALA A 88 -29.47 -4.64 -24.52
CA ALA A 88 -28.05 -4.43 -24.24
C ALA A 88 -27.21 -5.70 -24.48
N ARG A 89 -27.72 -6.88 -24.09
CA ARG A 89 -27.09 -8.17 -24.34
C ARG A 89 -26.99 -8.51 -25.82
N GLU A 90 -28.07 -8.27 -26.57
CA GLU A 90 -28.08 -8.53 -28.01
C GLU A 90 -26.99 -7.71 -28.70
N VAL A 91 -26.97 -6.39 -28.46
CA VAL A 91 -25.95 -5.48 -29.03
C VAL A 91 -24.53 -5.89 -28.63
N CYS A 92 -24.28 -6.17 -27.34
CA CYS A 92 -22.98 -6.64 -26.88
C CYS A 92 -22.56 -7.95 -27.55
N THR A 93 -23.48 -8.89 -27.75
CA THR A 93 -23.18 -10.19 -28.38
C THR A 93 -22.80 -10.03 -29.85
N GLN A 94 -23.46 -9.11 -30.55
CA GLN A 94 -23.22 -8.87 -31.98
C GLN A 94 -22.00 -7.97 -32.26
N MET A 95 -21.70 -7.02 -31.36
CA MET A 95 -20.69 -5.98 -31.62
C MET A 95 -19.38 -6.18 -30.86
N ASN A 96 -19.39 -6.75 -29.65
CA ASN A 96 -18.20 -6.83 -28.80
C ASN A 96 -17.13 -7.76 -29.41
N GLY A 97 -15.98 -7.20 -29.74
CA GLY A 97 -14.88 -7.91 -30.41
C GLY A 97 -15.13 -8.20 -31.89
N LEU A 98 -16.21 -7.67 -32.48
CA LEU A 98 -16.64 -7.97 -33.85
C LEU A 98 -16.79 -6.71 -34.72
N ALA A 99 -17.39 -5.64 -34.21
CA ALA A 99 -17.68 -4.43 -35.00
C ALA A 99 -16.40 -3.59 -35.20
N PRO A 100 -15.93 -3.34 -36.44
CA PRO A 100 -14.67 -2.63 -36.73
C PRO A 100 -14.84 -1.10 -36.73
N LEU A 101 -15.50 -0.56 -35.70
CA LEU A 101 -15.79 0.88 -35.57
C LEU A 101 -14.82 1.62 -34.64
N GLY A 102 -13.87 0.90 -34.03
CA GLY A 102 -12.82 1.50 -33.23
C GLY A 102 -11.76 2.19 -34.09
N GLN A 103 -10.84 2.89 -33.43
CA GLN A 103 -9.73 3.59 -34.10
C GLN A 103 -8.99 2.64 -35.05
N ASP A 104 -8.73 3.10 -36.27
CA ASP A 104 -8.04 2.35 -37.33
C ASP A 104 -8.72 1.01 -37.71
N GLY A 105 -10.04 0.94 -37.62
CA GLY A 105 -10.82 -0.26 -37.92
C GLY A 105 -10.71 -1.34 -36.83
N SER A 106 -10.21 -0.98 -35.65
CA SER A 106 -10.15 -1.90 -34.51
C SER A 106 -11.56 -2.30 -34.06
N VAL A 107 -11.68 -3.53 -33.54
CA VAL A 107 -12.96 -4.01 -33.03
C VAL A 107 -13.37 -3.27 -31.75
N LEU A 108 -14.67 -3.03 -31.60
CA LEU A 108 -15.23 -2.43 -30.38
C LEU A 108 -15.05 -3.36 -29.17
N LEU A 109 -14.68 -2.79 -28.04
CA LEU A 109 -14.56 -3.46 -26.76
C LEU A 109 -15.69 -2.98 -25.87
N MET A 110 -16.61 -3.85 -25.51
CA MET A 110 -17.82 -3.48 -24.76
C MET A 110 -17.84 -4.13 -23.38
N ALA A 111 -18.38 -3.41 -22.39
CA ALA A 111 -18.54 -3.90 -21.03
C ALA A 111 -19.80 -3.37 -20.36
N PHE A 112 -20.44 -4.20 -19.54
CA PHE A 112 -21.57 -3.80 -18.70
C PHE A 112 -21.10 -3.03 -17.46
N CYS A 113 -21.88 -2.02 -17.08
CA CYS A 113 -21.59 -1.19 -15.91
C CYS A 113 -22.88 -0.87 -15.13
N LYS A 114 -22.70 -0.30 -13.94
CA LYS A 114 -23.78 0.41 -13.24
C LYS A 114 -24.11 1.71 -13.98
N GLU A 115 -25.14 2.40 -13.51
CA GLU A 115 -25.59 3.66 -14.09
C GLU A 115 -24.43 4.67 -14.18
N PHE A 116 -24.19 5.17 -15.39
CA PHE A 116 -23.24 6.23 -15.62
C PHE A 116 -23.87 7.55 -15.14
N LYS A 117 -23.29 8.13 -14.09
CA LYS A 117 -23.61 9.51 -13.71
C LYS A 117 -22.62 10.39 -14.43
N GLU A 118 -23.10 11.17 -15.38
CA GLU A 118 -22.29 12.23 -15.95
C GLU A 118 -21.83 13.11 -14.77
N GLY A 119 -20.54 13.06 -14.46
CA GLY A 119 -19.98 13.93 -13.45
C GLY A 119 -20.26 15.35 -13.91
N LEU A 120 -21.05 16.09 -13.14
CA LEU A 120 -21.16 17.54 -13.25
C LEU A 120 -19.73 18.09 -13.28
N ARG A 121 -19.18 18.32 -14.48
CA ARG A 121 -18.13 19.30 -14.61
C ARG A 121 -18.82 20.60 -14.28
N ASP A 122 -18.45 21.12 -13.12
CA ASP A 122 -18.84 22.44 -12.68
C ASP A 122 -18.69 23.38 -13.89
N GLU A 123 -19.79 23.98 -14.38
CA GLU A 123 -19.76 24.95 -15.48
C GLU A 123 -18.91 26.19 -15.11
N THR A 124 -18.36 26.21 -13.89
CA THR A 124 -17.37 27.15 -13.39
C THR A 124 -15.92 26.82 -13.75
N ASP A 125 -15.61 25.74 -14.50
CA ASP A 125 -14.30 25.46 -15.11
C ASP A 125 -13.99 26.39 -16.31
N VAL A 126 -14.23 27.68 -16.09
CA VAL A 126 -13.83 28.77 -16.96
C VAL A 126 -12.31 28.97 -16.77
N GLU A 127 -11.55 28.67 -17.82
CA GLU A 127 -10.23 29.27 -18.14
C GLU A 127 -9.08 29.15 -17.13
N ARG A 128 -9.09 28.21 -16.18
CA ARG A 128 -7.91 28.03 -15.32
C ARG A 128 -6.82 27.22 -16.01
N VAL A 129 -5.86 27.91 -16.61
CA VAL A 129 -4.56 27.33 -16.99
C VAL A 129 -3.68 27.08 -15.76
N PRO A 130 -2.78 26.08 -15.75
CA PRO A 130 -1.84 25.87 -14.66
C PRO A 130 -1.07 27.15 -14.30
N PRO A 131 -0.85 27.48 -13.00
CA PRO A 131 -0.15 28.70 -12.62
C PRO A 131 1.25 28.80 -13.25
N GLY A 132 1.50 29.92 -13.93
CA GLY A 132 2.75 30.17 -14.64
C GLY A 132 2.82 29.60 -16.07
N LEU A 133 1.71 29.04 -16.58
CA LEU A 133 1.53 28.71 -17.99
C LEU A 133 1.01 29.93 -18.75
N ILE A 134 1.65 30.27 -19.86
CA ILE A 134 1.23 31.36 -20.76
C ILE A 134 1.26 30.84 -22.19
N LEU A 135 0.16 31.04 -22.94
CA LEU A 135 0.09 30.74 -24.37
C LEU A 135 0.02 32.08 -25.12
N VAL A 136 0.99 32.30 -26.01
CA VAL A 136 1.00 33.44 -26.94
C VAL A 136 0.64 32.91 -28.32
N GLU A 137 -0.57 33.23 -28.79
CA GLU A 137 -1.03 32.90 -30.14
C GLU A 137 -0.34 33.80 -31.17
N ASP A 138 -0.22 33.32 -32.41
CA ASP A 138 0.41 34.05 -33.54
C ASP A 138 1.75 34.72 -33.19
N PHE A 139 2.58 34.01 -32.40
CA PHE A 139 3.89 34.49 -31.95
C PHE A 139 4.88 34.68 -33.11
N VAL A 140 4.74 33.86 -34.15
CA VAL A 140 5.47 33.99 -35.42
C VAL A 140 4.49 34.16 -36.57
N ASP A 141 4.90 34.84 -37.63
CA ASP A 141 4.12 34.90 -38.87
C ASP A 141 4.38 33.68 -39.77
N GLU A 142 3.59 33.54 -40.84
CA GLU A 142 3.72 32.44 -41.81
C GLU A 142 5.06 32.42 -42.56
N GLY A 143 5.72 33.58 -42.73
CA GLY A 143 7.04 33.67 -43.36
C GLY A 143 8.12 33.09 -42.45
N MET A 144 8.09 33.45 -41.17
CA MET A 144 8.97 32.94 -40.13
C MET A 144 8.74 31.45 -39.87
N GLU A 145 7.48 31.00 -39.83
CA GLU A 145 7.13 29.58 -39.73
C GLU A 145 7.79 28.80 -40.86
N ARG A 146 7.61 29.21 -42.13
CA ARG A 146 8.28 28.56 -43.27
C ARG A 146 9.80 28.57 -43.16
N ALA A 147 10.40 29.68 -42.74
CA ALA A 147 11.84 29.78 -42.57
C ALA A 147 12.37 28.83 -41.49
N LEU A 148 11.73 28.78 -40.31
CA LEU A 148 12.10 27.89 -39.20
C LEU A 148 11.98 26.42 -39.60
N LEU A 149 10.94 26.08 -40.34
CA LEU A 149 10.71 24.73 -40.82
C LEU A 149 11.73 24.34 -41.89
N GLY A 150 12.09 25.25 -42.79
CA GLY A 150 13.13 25.02 -43.80
C GLY A 150 14.55 24.79 -43.23
N LEU A 151 14.78 25.00 -41.93
CA LEU A 151 16.04 24.67 -41.25
C LEU A 151 16.19 23.18 -40.92
N VAL A 152 15.13 22.39 -41.07
CA VAL A 152 15.12 20.96 -40.80
C VAL A 152 14.84 20.24 -42.12
N ASP A 153 15.57 19.15 -42.37
CA ASP A 153 15.38 18.33 -43.57
C ASP A 153 14.09 17.51 -43.42
N TRP A 154 13.11 17.74 -44.31
CA TRP A 154 11.81 17.06 -44.30
C TRP A 154 11.64 16.25 -45.58
N GLU A 155 11.11 15.04 -45.47
CA GLU A 155 10.89 14.16 -46.62
C GLU A 155 9.63 14.54 -47.44
N GLU A 156 8.64 15.24 -46.86
CA GLU A 156 7.36 15.55 -47.51
C GLU A 156 6.76 16.93 -47.10
N GLU A 157 5.95 17.52 -47.98
CA GLU A 157 5.13 18.72 -47.74
C GLU A 157 3.75 18.33 -47.18
N ASP A 158 3.70 17.91 -45.92
CA ASP A 158 2.42 17.65 -45.24
C ASP A 158 1.75 18.94 -44.75
N GLU A 159 0.41 18.97 -44.82
CA GLU A 159 -0.41 19.93 -44.07
C GLU A 159 -0.13 19.74 -42.57
N ARG A 160 -0.05 20.87 -41.84
CA ARG A 160 0.45 20.90 -40.45
C ARG A 160 -0.70 21.23 -39.54
N SER A 161 -0.69 20.72 -38.31
CA SER A 161 -1.82 20.91 -37.40
C SER A 161 -1.44 21.41 -36.01
N SER A 162 -2.39 22.11 -35.41
CA SER A 162 -2.44 22.40 -33.99
C SER A 162 -2.67 21.12 -33.18
N VAL A 163 -2.18 21.08 -31.95
CA VAL A 163 -2.31 19.89 -31.08
C VAL A 163 -2.80 20.28 -29.70
N ALA A 164 -3.59 19.42 -29.08
CA ALA A 164 -3.86 19.56 -27.65
C ALA A 164 -2.78 18.87 -26.80
N MET A 165 -2.27 19.59 -25.80
CA MET A 165 -1.34 19.11 -24.78
C MET A 165 -2.06 18.98 -23.44
N ASP A 166 -1.94 17.80 -22.83
CA ASP A 166 -2.54 17.48 -21.55
C ASP A 166 -1.58 17.85 -20.42
N PHE A 167 -2.09 18.55 -19.40
CA PHE A 167 -1.43 18.92 -18.16
C PHE A 167 -2.08 18.19 -17.00
N ARG A 168 -1.27 17.53 -16.17
CA ARG A 168 -1.71 16.77 -15.00
C ARG A 168 -1.03 17.28 -13.74
N GLY A 169 -1.84 17.68 -12.75
CA GLY A 169 -1.39 18.29 -11.51
C GLY A 169 -1.74 17.46 -10.27
N ALA A 170 -1.59 18.06 -9.10
CA ALA A 170 -1.90 17.43 -7.82
C ALA A 170 -3.39 17.07 -7.70
N LYS A 171 -3.70 16.04 -6.91
CA LYS A 171 -5.09 15.59 -6.63
C LYS A 171 -5.90 15.20 -7.87
N GLY A 172 -5.23 14.74 -8.93
CA GLY A 172 -5.89 14.25 -10.14
C GLY A 172 -6.43 15.34 -11.07
N THR A 173 -6.01 16.60 -10.89
CA THR A 173 -6.38 17.68 -11.81
C THR A 173 -5.83 17.41 -13.21
N HIS A 174 -6.68 17.60 -14.22
CA HIS A 174 -6.36 17.35 -15.62
C HIS A 174 -6.89 18.47 -16.50
N LEU A 175 -6.01 19.09 -17.29
CA LEU A 175 -6.34 20.18 -18.21
C LEU A 175 -5.82 19.85 -19.60
N SER A 176 -6.62 20.07 -20.64
CA SER A 176 -6.20 19.92 -22.03
C SER A 176 -6.09 21.30 -22.65
N VAL A 177 -4.89 21.74 -22.98
CA VAL A 177 -4.60 23.06 -23.55
C VAL A 177 -4.41 22.90 -25.05
N ASP A 178 -5.21 23.62 -25.85
CA ASP A 178 -5.02 23.63 -27.30
C ASP A 178 -3.80 24.49 -27.66
N LEU A 179 -2.89 23.96 -28.47
CA LEU A 179 -1.69 24.64 -28.94
C LEU A 179 -1.84 24.93 -30.44
N PRO A 180 -2.31 26.14 -30.80
CA PRO A 180 -2.46 26.53 -32.19
C PRO A 180 -1.11 26.53 -32.91
N GLN A 181 -1.14 26.52 -34.24
CA GLN A 181 0.07 26.77 -35.04
C GLN A 181 0.66 28.13 -34.68
N ARG A 182 1.97 28.31 -34.93
CA ARG A 182 2.68 29.57 -34.69
C ARG A 182 2.61 30.11 -33.26
N SER A 183 2.16 29.31 -32.30
CA SER A 183 2.03 29.72 -30.90
C SER A 183 3.30 29.45 -30.10
N LEU A 184 3.54 30.29 -29.09
CA LEU A 184 4.58 30.09 -28.08
C LEU A 184 3.94 29.71 -26.75
N LEU A 185 4.27 28.53 -26.26
CA LEU A 185 3.89 28.07 -24.92
C LEU A 185 5.05 28.33 -23.95
N ILE A 186 4.81 29.16 -22.93
CA ILE A 186 5.76 29.47 -21.86
C ILE A 186 5.31 28.72 -20.59
N MET A 187 6.17 27.83 -20.10
CA MET A 187 5.98 27.11 -18.84
C MET A 187 6.95 27.63 -17.79
N SER A 188 6.43 28.23 -16.71
CA SER A 188 7.22 28.75 -15.59
C SER A 188 6.60 28.38 -14.25
N GLY A 189 7.41 28.40 -13.18
CA GLY A 189 6.93 28.13 -11.82
C GLY A 189 6.22 26.77 -11.70
N GLU A 190 5.01 26.79 -11.15
CA GLU A 190 4.23 25.58 -10.89
C GLU A 190 3.93 24.78 -12.16
N SER A 191 3.50 25.42 -13.25
CA SER A 191 3.23 24.75 -14.54
C SER A 191 4.43 23.95 -15.09
N ARG A 192 5.65 24.34 -14.72
CA ARG A 192 6.89 23.69 -15.14
C ARG A 192 7.37 22.62 -14.15
N TYR A 193 7.24 22.87 -12.85
CA TYR A 193 7.87 22.04 -11.80
C TYR A 193 6.86 21.19 -11.00
N GLY A 194 5.63 21.66 -10.85
CA GLY A 194 4.56 21.01 -10.08
C GLY A 194 3.54 20.25 -10.93
N TRP A 195 3.61 20.39 -12.26
CA TRP A 195 2.73 19.73 -13.22
C TRP A 195 3.54 18.87 -14.19
N THR A 196 2.91 17.80 -14.66
CA THR A 196 3.41 17.00 -15.79
C THR A 196 2.63 17.38 -17.04
N HIS A 197 3.29 17.41 -18.19
CA HIS A 197 2.66 17.72 -19.48
C HIS A 197 2.99 16.63 -20.49
N GLY A 198 2.06 16.37 -21.41
CA GLY A 198 2.24 15.38 -22.46
C GLY A 198 1.22 15.54 -23.58
N ILE A 199 1.58 15.05 -24.76
CA ILE A 199 0.63 14.96 -25.88
C ILE A 199 0.15 13.52 -25.92
N THR A 200 -1.13 13.29 -25.58
CA THR A 200 -1.70 11.95 -25.64
C THR A 200 -1.59 11.40 -27.07
N PRO A 201 -1.11 10.16 -27.29
CA PRO A 201 -1.08 9.55 -28.62
C PRO A 201 -2.50 9.28 -29.14
N ARG A 202 -3.02 10.19 -29.97
CA ARG A 202 -4.33 10.11 -30.61
C ARG A 202 -4.29 10.77 -31.99
N LYS A 203 -5.23 10.41 -32.87
CA LYS A 203 -5.32 10.96 -34.24
C LYS A 203 -6.22 12.20 -34.33
N MET A 204 -7.01 12.48 -33.30
CA MET A 204 -7.91 13.64 -33.27
C MET A 204 -7.93 14.30 -31.90
N ASP A 205 -8.12 15.61 -31.90
CA ASP A 205 -8.31 16.43 -30.70
C ASP A 205 -9.76 16.87 -30.59
N THR A 206 -10.31 16.84 -29.38
CA THR A 206 -11.57 17.51 -29.08
C THR A 206 -11.26 18.94 -28.66
N VAL A 207 -11.74 19.92 -29.42
CA VAL A 207 -11.51 21.35 -29.20
C VAL A 207 -12.83 22.06 -28.97
N ARG A 208 -12.84 23.11 -28.16
CA ARG A 208 -14.02 23.97 -27.97
C ARG A 208 -13.97 25.13 -28.96
N LEU A 209 -15.00 25.24 -29.79
CA LEU A 209 -15.19 26.36 -30.71
C LEU A 209 -16.56 27.00 -30.40
N ASN A 210 -16.61 28.28 -30.04
CA ASN A 210 -17.86 29.01 -29.76
C ASN A 210 -18.80 28.30 -28.75
N ASN A 211 -18.27 27.81 -27.63
CA ASN A 211 -18.98 26.98 -26.63
C ASN A 211 -19.54 25.63 -27.13
N SER A 212 -19.24 25.23 -28.37
CA SER A 212 -19.53 23.89 -28.90
C SER A 212 -18.26 23.04 -28.92
N LEU A 213 -18.40 21.74 -28.62
CA LEU A 213 -17.30 20.79 -28.76
C LEU A 213 -17.24 20.32 -30.21
N THR A 214 -16.07 20.43 -30.83
CA THR A 214 -15.80 19.90 -32.16
C THR A 214 -14.54 19.04 -32.13
N VAL A 215 -14.31 18.32 -33.21
CA VAL A 215 -13.21 17.37 -33.36
C VAL A 215 -12.31 17.84 -34.50
N ARG A 216 -11.01 17.93 -34.24
CA ARG A 216 -9.98 18.32 -35.21
C ARG A 216 -9.04 17.15 -35.45
N LYS A 217 -8.83 16.78 -36.71
CA LYS A 217 -7.83 15.78 -37.10
C LYS A 217 -6.42 16.32 -36.81
N ARG A 218 -5.54 15.46 -36.31
CA ARG A 218 -4.12 15.75 -36.18
C ARG A 218 -3.39 15.39 -37.47
N GLU A 219 -2.43 16.24 -37.78
CA GLU A 219 -1.47 16.12 -38.87
C GLU A 219 -0.06 16.34 -38.33
N LEU A 220 0.93 16.38 -39.21
CA LEU A 220 2.31 16.55 -38.79
C LEU A 220 2.48 17.85 -37.98
N ARG A 221 3.08 17.73 -36.79
CA ARG A 221 3.39 18.87 -35.94
C ARG A 221 4.84 18.83 -35.48
N VAL A 222 5.51 19.97 -35.65
CA VAL A 222 6.86 20.20 -35.20
C VAL A 222 6.83 21.26 -34.09
N SER A 223 7.59 21.06 -33.02
CA SER A 223 7.74 22.07 -31.96
C SER A 223 9.19 22.28 -31.58
N PHE A 224 9.62 23.53 -31.54
CA PHE A 224 10.94 23.90 -31.06
C PHE A 224 10.83 24.27 -29.58
N THR A 225 11.54 23.53 -28.72
CA THR A 225 11.49 23.73 -27.27
C THR A 225 12.82 24.30 -26.79
N PHE A 226 12.79 25.54 -26.33
CA PHE A 226 13.97 26.22 -25.80
C PHE A 226 14.02 26.09 -24.28
N ARG A 227 15.19 25.77 -23.74
CA ARG A 227 15.42 25.66 -22.29
C ARG A 227 16.81 26.17 -21.96
N LYS A 228 16.94 26.88 -20.84
CA LYS A 228 18.26 27.21 -20.27
C LYS A 228 18.69 26.06 -19.36
N LEU A 229 19.91 25.56 -19.57
CA LEU A 229 20.51 24.59 -18.65
C LEU A 229 20.77 25.27 -17.30
N HIS A 230 20.45 24.58 -16.22
CA HIS A 230 20.64 25.08 -14.87
C HIS A 230 21.98 24.60 -14.32
N ASP A 231 22.79 25.52 -13.80
CA ASP A 231 24.04 25.20 -13.13
C ASP A 231 23.79 25.02 -11.63
N GLY A 232 24.06 23.82 -11.11
CA GLY A 232 23.88 23.47 -9.70
C GLY A 232 22.52 22.83 -9.35
N PRO A 233 22.33 22.44 -8.08
CA PRO A 233 21.18 21.65 -7.63
C PRO A 233 19.86 22.44 -7.69
N CYS A 234 18.77 21.76 -8.05
CA CYS A 234 17.44 22.37 -8.03
C CYS A 234 16.97 22.62 -6.58
N ARG A 235 16.38 23.81 -6.34
CA ARG A 235 15.82 24.22 -5.03
C ARG A 235 14.33 24.59 -5.13
N CYS A 236 13.59 23.91 -6.01
CA CYS A 236 12.16 24.17 -6.18
C CYS A 236 11.34 23.71 -4.96
N GLN A 237 10.12 24.23 -4.83
CA GLN A 237 9.17 23.88 -3.77
C GLN A 237 8.36 22.60 -4.05
N PHE A 238 8.76 21.81 -5.06
CA PHE A 238 8.02 20.63 -5.54
C PHE A 238 8.86 19.36 -5.36
N PRO A 239 9.12 18.93 -4.11
CA PRO A 239 10.08 17.86 -3.81
C PRO A 239 9.71 16.51 -4.44
N THR A 240 8.41 16.26 -4.64
CA THR A 240 7.91 14.99 -5.19
C THR A 240 8.26 14.78 -6.66
N LEU A 241 8.52 15.84 -7.42
CA LEU A 241 8.88 15.78 -8.85
C LEU A 241 10.32 16.26 -9.12
N CYS A 242 11.06 16.61 -8.05
CA CYS A 242 12.42 17.12 -8.13
C CYS A 242 13.42 15.98 -7.93
N ASP A 243 14.11 15.59 -9.01
CA ASP A 243 15.15 14.56 -9.02
C ASP A 243 16.31 14.88 -8.04
N THR A 244 16.72 16.14 -7.96
CA THR A 244 17.75 16.60 -7.02
C THR A 244 17.33 16.32 -5.57
N PHE A 245 16.10 16.71 -5.20
CA PHE A 245 15.59 16.51 -3.83
C PHE A 245 15.42 15.02 -3.51
N GLN A 246 14.92 14.24 -4.47
CA GLN A 246 14.78 12.80 -4.32
C GLN A 246 16.13 12.11 -4.10
N SER A 247 17.15 12.50 -4.88
CA SER A 247 18.52 11.99 -4.75
C SER A 247 19.15 12.36 -3.40
N GLU A 248 19.08 13.63 -2.99
CA GLU A 248 19.58 14.08 -1.69
C GLU A 248 18.85 13.37 -0.52
N SER A 249 17.55 13.12 -0.64
CA SER A 249 16.76 12.40 0.36
C SER A 249 17.16 10.92 0.44
N GLN A 250 17.42 10.28 -0.70
CA GLN A 250 17.85 8.89 -0.76
C GLN A 250 19.26 8.71 -0.15
N ASP A 251 20.23 9.56 -0.50
CA ASP A 251 21.58 9.52 0.09
C ASP A 251 21.52 9.67 1.62
N ARG A 252 20.68 10.58 2.11
CA ARG A 252 20.47 10.75 3.56
C ARG A 252 19.88 9.49 4.20
N ALA A 253 18.91 8.85 3.57
CA ALA A 253 18.31 7.61 4.04
C ALA A 253 19.32 6.45 4.06
N ASP A 254 20.16 6.35 3.03
CA ASP A 254 21.20 5.31 2.91
C ASP A 254 22.27 5.47 4.00
N ARG A 255 22.74 6.70 4.25
CA ARG A 255 23.68 6.99 5.35
C ARG A 255 23.08 6.70 6.73
N LEU A 256 21.80 7.03 6.92
CA LEU A 256 21.10 6.71 8.17
C LEU A 256 21.02 5.19 8.36
N LYS A 257 20.74 4.45 7.28
CA LYS A 257 20.67 2.99 7.29
C LYS A 257 22.01 2.34 7.63
N GLU A 258 23.11 2.83 7.06
CA GLU A 258 24.46 2.35 7.36
C GLU A 258 24.83 2.56 8.84
N LYS A 259 24.45 3.70 9.42
CA LYS A 259 24.79 4.07 10.81
C LYS A 259 23.70 3.76 11.84
N ALA A 260 22.62 3.08 11.45
CA ALA A 260 21.43 2.88 12.28
C ALA A 260 21.73 2.25 13.64
N ALA A 261 22.50 1.17 13.67
CA ALA A 261 22.83 0.48 14.92
C ALA A 261 23.72 1.33 15.85
N GLU A 262 24.64 2.11 15.30
CA GLU A 262 25.48 3.04 16.05
C GLU A 262 24.64 4.20 16.61
N LEU A 263 23.69 4.74 15.83
CA LEU A 263 22.74 5.76 16.26
C LEU A 263 21.95 5.30 17.48
N GLU A 264 21.39 4.10 17.39
CA GLU A 264 20.60 3.51 18.46
C GLU A 264 21.46 3.23 19.70
N LEU A 265 22.70 2.76 19.52
CA LEU A 265 23.61 2.54 20.63
C LEU A 265 23.92 3.85 21.39
N GLU A 266 24.33 4.90 20.68
CA GLU A 266 24.75 6.17 21.28
C GLU A 266 23.58 7.01 21.78
N ASN A 267 22.50 7.10 21.00
CA ASN A 267 21.37 8.01 21.24
C ASN A 267 20.12 7.31 21.78
N VAL A 268 20.14 6.00 22.03
CA VAL A 268 19.05 5.32 22.72
C VAL A 268 19.60 4.51 23.88
N HIS A 269 20.40 3.48 23.61
CA HIS A 269 20.80 2.50 24.63
C HIS A 269 21.61 3.14 25.76
N LYS A 270 22.73 3.81 25.43
CA LYS A 270 23.56 4.50 26.45
C LYS A 270 22.79 5.58 27.18
N VAL A 271 21.95 6.34 26.48
CA VAL A 271 21.15 7.40 27.10
C VAL A 271 20.17 6.82 28.12
N TYR A 272 19.43 5.76 27.78
CA TYR A 272 18.47 5.15 28.71
C TYR A 272 19.14 4.54 29.94
N ASP A 273 20.32 3.95 29.79
CA ASP A 273 21.13 3.51 30.94
C ASP A 273 21.54 4.70 31.82
N GLU A 274 22.00 5.82 31.25
CA GLU A 274 22.36 7.03 32.02
C GLU A 274 21.16 7.70 32.70
N ILE A 275 19.96 7.67 32.10
CA ILE A 275 18.78 8.37 32.64
C ILE A 275 17.82 7.47 33.43
N ALA A 276 18.10 6.17 33.59
CA ALA A 276 17.18 5.16 34.10
C ALA A 276 16.50 5.55 35.43
N LYS A 277 17.27 6.06 36.40
CA LYS A 277 16.75 6.48 37.71
C LYS A 277 15.74 7.63 37.60
N HIS A 278 16.12 8.73 36.94
CA HIS A 278 15.25 9.89 36.72
C HIS A 278 14.07 9.58 35.78
N PHE A 279 14.25 8.68 34.82
CA PHE A 279 13.16 8.14 34.00
C PHE A 279 12.10 7.47 34.87
N SER A 280 12.51 6.66 35.84
CA SER A 280 11.61 5.87 36.68
C SER A 280 10.75 6.74 37.61
N GLU A 281 11.32 7.79 38.20
CA GLU A 281 10.65 8.71 39.14
C GLU A 281 9.46 9.47 38.54
N THR A 282 9.42 9.63 37.22
CA THR A 282 8.44 10.49 36.54
C THR A 282 7.31 9.72 35.84
N ARG A 283 7.31 8.38 35.89
CA ARG A 283 6.50 7.53 34.97
C ARG A 283 5.80 6.34 35.64
N HIS A 284 4.94 6.60 36.62
CA HIS A 284 4.25 5.54 37.37
C HIS A 284 2.88 5.14 36.83
N SER A 285 2.06 6.08 36.33
CA SER A 285 0.64 5.80 36.04
C SER A 285 0.41 5.06 34.71
N PRO A 286 -0.15 3.84 34.71
CA PRO A 286 -0.56 3.08 33.53
C PRO A 286 -1.47 3.88 32.59
N TRP A 287 -1.37 3.63 31.29
CA TRP A 287 -2.25 4.26 30.33
C TRP A 287 -3.55 3.44 30.25
N PRO A 288 -4.74 4.07 30.34
CA PRO A 288 -6.00 3.32 30.51
C PRO A 288 -6.27 2.28 29.42
N ARG A 289 -5.91 2.57 28.16
CA ARG A 289 -6.11 1.64 27.04
C ARG A 289 -5.14 0.46 27.05
N VAL A 290 -3.88 0.68 27.46
CA VAL A 290 -2.90 -0.42 27.68
C VAL A 290 -3.37 -1.31 28.82
N GLU A 291 -3.84 -0.70 29.91
CA GLU A 291 -4.42 -1.44 31.04
C GLU A 291 -5.66 -2.24 30.62
N SER A 292 -6.55 -1.66 29.82
CA SER A 292 -7.73 -2.34 29.26
C SER A 292 -7.36 -3.55 28.41
N PHE A 293 -6.35 -3.42 27.54
CA PHE A 293 -5.84 -4.54 26.74
C PHE A 293 -5.35 -5.69 27.63
N ILE A 294 -4.50 -5.39 28.62
CA ILE A 294 -3.97 -6.40 29.56
C ILE A 294 -5.09 -7.05 30.38
N LYS A 295 -6.06 -6.26 30.85
CA LYS A 295 -7.24 -6.75 31.57
C LYS A 295 -8.19 -7.58 30.70
N SER A 296 -8.13 -7.45 29.38
CA SER A 296 -8.93 -8.27 28.46
C SER A 296 -8.38 -9.69 28.24
N LEU A 297 -7.14 -9.97 28.66
CA LEU A 297 -6.50 -11.26 28.45
C LEU A 297 -7.15 -12.36 29.31
N PRO A 298 -7.19 -13.62 28.84
CA PRO A 298 -7.60 -14.75 29.69
C PRO A 298 -6.69 -14.92 30.92
N ALA A 299 -7.25 -15.46 32.01
CA ALA A 299 -6.44 -15.83 33.17
C ALA A 299 -5.41 -16.91 32.79
N GLY A 300 -4.21 -16.82 33.37
CA GLY A 300 -3.09 -17.70 33.07
C GLY A 300 -2.33 -17.37 31.78
N SER A 301 -2.75 -16.36 31.01
CA SER A 301 -2.05 -15.96 29.79
C SER A 301 -0.62 -15.49 30.06
N VAL A 302 0.30 -15.88 29.17
CA VAL A 302 1.68 -15.42 29.13
C VAL A 302 1.72 -14.08 28.41
N LEU A 303 2.13 -13.03 29.13
CA LEU A 303 2.26 -11.66 28.63
C LEU A 303 3.74 -11.28 28.55
N LEU A 304 4.21 -10.92 27.36
CA LEU A 304 5.53 -10.34 27.15
C LEU A 304 5.44 -8.80 27.04
N ASP A 305 6.15 -8.09 27.92
CA ASP A 305 6.33 -6.63 27.82
C ASP A 305 7.70 -6.33 27.18
N VAL A 306 7.68 -6.05 25.87
CA VAL A 306 8.87 -5.86 25.04
C VAL A 306 9.29 -4.39 25.07
N GLY A 307 10.38 -4.13 25.78
CA GLY A 307 10.83 -2.80 26.21
C GLY A 307 10.07 -2.35 27.48
N CYS A 308 10.09 -3.20 28.51
CA CYS A 308 9.30 -3.01 29.72
C CYS A 308 9.72 -1.80 30.57
N GLY A 309 10.87 -1.20 30.29
CA GLY A 309 11.44 -0.11 31.06
C GLY A 309 11.52 -0.45 32.54
N ASN A 310 10.88 0.37 33.38
CA ASN A 310 10.84 0.16 34.84
C ASN A 310 9.75 -0.83 35.32
N GLY A 311 9.15 -1.60 34.41
CA GLY A 311 8.19 -2.66 34.76
C GLY A 311 6.78 -2.16 35.05
N LYS A 312 6.44 -0.96 34.56
CA LYS A 312 5.17 -0.26 34.79
C LYS A 312 3.90 -1.12 34.63
N TYR A 313 3.91 -2.06 33.67
CA TYR A 313 2.75 -2.88 33.33
C TYR A 313 2.81 -4.30 33.89
N LEU A 314 3.97 -4.74 34.39
CA LEU A 314 4.20 -6.13 34.82
C LEU A 314 3.44 -6.51 36.10
N GLY A 315 3.05 -5.53 36.91
CA GLY A 315 2.30 -5.75 38.16
C GLY A 315 0.78 -5.55 38.06
N LEU A 316 0.23 -5.28 36.87
CA LEU A 316 -1.18 -4.86 36.74
C LEU A 316 -2.20 -5.95 37.05
N ARG A 317 -1.85 -7.21 36.81
CA ARG A 317 -2.80 -8.31 36.89
C ARG A 317 -2.13 -9.61 37.38
N PRO A 318 -2.42 -10.07 38.61
CA PRO A 318 -1.68 -11.15 39.26
C PRO A 318 -2.01 -12.56 38.73
N ASP A 319 -3.14 -12.74 38.05
CA ASP A 319 -3.54 -14.00 37.42
C ASP A 319 -2.93 -14.20 36.02
N LEU A 320 -2.11 -13.26 35.52
CA LEU A 320 -1.30 -13.44 34.32
C LEU A 320 0.10 -13.95 34.67
N ILE A 321 0.83 -14.41 33.65
CA ILE A 321 2.27 -14.71 33.75
C ILE A 321 3.04 -13.62 32.99
N PRO A 322 3.30 -12.46 33.61
CA PRO A 322 4.02 -11.36 32.97
C PRO A 322 5.54 -11.60 32.99
N ILE A 323 6.17 -11.37 31.85
CA ILE A 323 7.62 -11.37 31.68
C ILE A 323 8.00 -10.09 30.93
N GLY A 324 8.87 -9.26 31.52
CA GLY A 324 9.40 -8.08 30.86
C GLY A 324 10.73 -8.35 30.19
N CYS A 325 11.03 -7.63 29.11
CA CYS A 325 12.38 -7.56 28.61
C CYS A 325 12.74 -6.14 28.19
N ASP A 326 13.99 -5.74 28.38
CA ASP A 326 14.48 -4.42 28.01
C ASP A 326 15.97 -4.49 27.67
N ARG A 327 16.46 -3.53 26.88
CA ARG A 327 17.87 -3.42 26.55
C ARG A 327 18.67 -2.86 27.71
N SER A 328 18.08 -1.92 28.46
CA SER A 328 18.73 -1.18 29.54
C SER A 328 18.89 -2.04 30.79
N ALA A 329 20.13 -2.34 31.15
CA ALA A 329 20.41 -3.08 32.37
C ALA A 329 19.98 -2.29 33.62
N GLU A 330 20.11 -0.97 33.59
CA GLU A 330 19.77 -0.12 34.73
C GLU A 330 18.25 -0.05 34.99
N LEU A 331 17.42 -0.04 33.94
CA LEU A 331 15.97 -0.14 34.09
C LEU A 331 15.54 -1.51 34.62
N LEU A 332 16.18 -2.59 34.15
CA LEU A 332 15.87 -3.94 34.60
C LEU A 332 16.24 -4.21 36.07
N LYS A 333 17.29 -3.57 36.60
CA LYS A 333 17.60 -3.63 38.04
C LYS A 333 16.42 -3.16 38.88
N LEU A 334 15.76 -2.07 38.48
CA LEU A 334 14.57 -1.54 39.16
C LEU A 334 13.38 -2.51 39.10
N CYS A 335 13.24 -3.25 38.00
CA CYS A 335 12.22 -4.30 37.87
C CYS A 335 12.47 -5.48 38.82
N LEU A 336 13.74 -5.90 38.92
CA LEU A 336 14.15 -6.99 39.82
C LEU A 336 13.94 -6.61 41.30
N GLU A 337 14.26 -5.36 41.67
CA GLU A 337 13.98 -4.83 43.02
C GLU A 337 12.49 -4.84 43.37
N ARG A 338 11.61 -4.71 42.37
CA ARG A 338 10.15 -4.80 42.49
C ARG A 338 9.62 -6.25 42.43
N GLY A 339 10.49 -7.24 42.28
CA GLY A 339 10.12 -8.66 42.21
C GLY A 339 9.56 -9.10 40.86
N HIS A 340 9.77 -8.33 39.78
CA HIS A 340 9.30 -8.71 38.45
C HIS A 340 10.24 -9.70 37.77
N LYS A 341 9.68 -10.58 36.93
CA LYS A 341 10.44 -11.49 36.06
C LYS A 341 10.87 -10.74 34.82
N VAL A 342 12.17 -10.54 34.64
CA VAL A 342 12.70 -9.79 33.51
C VAL A 342 13.93 -10.44 32.87
N ALA A 343 14.15 -10.15 31.58
CA ALA A 343 15.33 -10.56 30.82
C ALA A 343 15.94 -9.36 30.08
N GLN A 344 17.27 -9.26 30.06
CA GLN A 344 17.95 -8.28 29.22
C GLN A 344 18.04 -8.78 27.79
N CYS A 345 17.50 -8.04 26.82
CA CYS A 345 17.60 -8.41 25.41
C CYS A 345 17.44 -7.21 24.47
N ASP A 346 17.72 -7.45 23.19
CA ASP A 346 17.35 -6.53 22.11
C ASP A 346 15.97 -6.92 21.57
N CYS A 347 15.10 -5.94 21.33
CA CYS A 347 13.77 -6.19 20.75
C CYS A 347 13.83 -6.72 19.31
N LEU A 348 14.99 -6.62 18.65
CA LEU A 348 15.26 -7.15 17.32
C LEU A 348 15.57 -8.64 17.29
N ALA A 349 15.81 -9.25 18.47
CA ALA A 349 16.08 -10.67 18.63
C ALA A 349 15.66 -11.11 20.05
N LEU A 350 14.40 -11.52 20.18
CA LEU A 350 13.82 -11.88 21.46
C LEU A 350 14.29 -13.27 21.92
N PRO A 351 14.75 -13.44 23.18
CA PRO A 351 15.26 -14.71 23.70
C PRO A 351 14.12 -15.67 24.11
N PHE A 352 12.99 -15.62 23.41
CA PHE A 352 11.81 -16.44 23.67
C PHE A 352 11.55 -17.37 22.48
N PRO A 353 11.13 -18.63 22.73
CA PRO A 353 10.75 -19.54 21.66
C PRO A 353 9.60 -19.00 20.81
N THR A 354 9.54 -19.45 19.56
CA THR A 354 8.39 -19.23 18.69
C THR A 354 7.11 -19.76 19.35
N ALA A 355 5.99 -19.06 19.19
CA ALA A 355 4.69 -19.44 19.76
C ALA A 355 4.69 -19.71 21.28
N SER A 356 5.41 -18.90 22.05
CA SER A 356 5.54 -19.04 23.51
C SER A 356 4.65 -18.10 24.33
N ALA A 357 4.13 -17.02 23.72
CA ALA A 357 3.34 -15.99 24.40
C ALA A 357 1.90 -15.91 23.87
N ASP A 358 0.95 -15.59 24.75
CA ASP A 358 -0.45 -15.35 24.36
C ASP A 358 -0.67 -13.88 23.97
N ALA A 359 0.12 -12.97 24.55
CA ALA A 359 0.10 -11.56 24.20
C ALA A 359 1.47 -10.90 24.33
N CYS A 360 1.70 -9.89 23.50
CA CYS A 360 2.83 -8.99 23.58
C CYS A 360 2.35 -7.55 23.75
N ILE A 361 3.09 -6.72 24.48
CA ILE A 361 2.95 -5.27 24.45
C ILE A 361 4.30 -4.63 24.15
N SER A 362 4.31 -3.52 23.42
CA SER A 362 5.52 -2.71 23.22
C SER A 362 5.13 -1.23 23.22
N ILE A 363 5.45 -0.54 24.32
CA ILE A 363 4.90 0.78 24.62
C ILE A 363 6.00 1.84 24.58
N ALA A 364 6.01 2.68 23.54
CA ALA A 364 7.02 3.71 23.32
C ALA A 364 8.45 3.14 23.22
N VAL A 365 8.61 2.13 22.36
CA VAL A 365 9.89 1.42 22.13
C VAL A 365 10.26 1.45 20.65
N VAL A 366 9.39 0.96 19.77
CA VAL A 366 9.67 0.79 18.33
C VAL A 366 10.08 2.11 17.64
N HIS A 367 9.61 3.26 18.11
CA HIS A 367 10.05 4.57 17.61
C HIS A 367 11.53 4.90 17.87
N HIS A 368 12.26 4.08 18.61
CA HIS A 368 13.68 4.25 18.83
C HIS A 368 14.54 3.53 17.79
N LEU A 369 13.94 2.79 16.86
CA LEU A 369 14.65 2.06 15.81
C LEU A 369 14.76 2.93 14.55
N ALA A 370 15.99 3.10 14.07
CA ALA A 370 16.38 4.14 13.14
C ALA A 370 15.88 3.92 11.71
N THR A 371 15.64 2.67 11.32
CA THR A 371 15.17 2.34 9.97
C THR A 371 13.87 1.56 10.01
N GLU A 372 13.11 1.64 8.92
CA GLU A 372 11.87 0.89 8.75
C GLU A 372 12.12 -0.62 8.85
N GLU A 373 13.23 -1.12 8.30
CA GLU A 373 13.57 -2.54 8.35
C GLU A 373 13.79 -3.03 9.79
N ARG A 374 14.45 -2.23 10.63
CA ARG A 374 14.64 -2.55 12.06
C ARG A 374 13.32 -2.48 12.80
N ARG A 375 12.46 -1.49 12.52
CA ARG A 375 11.10 -1.41 13.07
C ARG A 375 10.26 -2.64 12.69
N ARG A 376 10.28 -3.04 11.42
CA ARG A 376 9.61 -4.26 10.93
C ARG A 376 10.18 -5.51 11.58
N GLN A 377 11.50 -5.61 11.76
CA GLN A 377 12.14 -6.74 12.43
C GLN A 377 11.68 -6.89 13.89
N ALA A 378 11.64 -5.80 14.67
CA ALA A 378 11.14 -5.86 16.04
C ALA A 378 9.67 -6.31 16.12
N LEU A 379 8.83 -5.79 15.23
CA LEU A 379 7.43 -6.21 15.14
C LEU A 379 7.28 -7.66 14.68
N SER A 380 8.16 -8.14 13.79
CA SER A 380 8.20 -9.53 13.33
C SER A 380 8.65 -10.48 14.43
N GLU A 381 9.62 -10.09 15.27
CA GLU A 381 10.02 -10.87 16.45
C GLU A 381 8.88 -10.99 17.46
N MET A 382 8.12 -9.91 17.68
CA MET A 382 6.92 -9.95 18.50
C MET A 382 5.86 -10.90 17.90
N ALA A 383 5.68 -10.91 16.58
CA ALA A 383 4.78 -11.85 15.92
C ALA A 383 5.26 -13.31 16.04
N ARG A 384 6.56 -13.56 15.89
CA ARG A 384 7.17 -14.89 16.02
C ARG A 384 6.91 -15.52 17.38
N VAL A 385 7.03 -14.75 18.46
CA VAL A 385 6.85 -15.28 19.82
C VAL A 385 5.38 -15.49 20.19
N LEU A 386 4.43 -14.91 19.45
CA LEU A 386 3.00 -15.11 19.68
C LEU A 386 2.54 -16.50 19.25
N ARG A 387 1.66 -17.11 20.05
CA ARG A 387 0.88 -18.28 19.65
C ARG A 387 -0.12 -17.91 18.55
N PRO A 388 -0.60 -18.88 17.75
CA PRO A 388 -1.71 -18.66 16.83
C PRO A 388 -2.93 -18.07 17.56
N GLY A 389 -3.44 -16.94 17.07
CA GLY A 389 -4.52 -16.18 17.72
C GLY A 389 -4.06 -15.24 18.84
N GLY A 390 -2.79 -15.26 19.20
CA GLY A 390 -2.17 -14.32 20.14
C GLY A 390 -2.13 -12.90 19.58
N ARG A 391 -2.15 -11.90 20.47
CA ARG A 391 -2.29 -10.48 20.10
C ARG A 391 -1.13 -9.64 20.60
N SER A 392 -0.70 -8.68 19.79
CA SER A 392 0.30 -7.68 20.16
C SER A 392 -0.34 -6.30 20.20
N LEU A 393 -0.01 -5.50 21.23
CA LEU A 393 -0.34 -4.08 21.29
C LEU A 393 0.93 -3.23 21.21
N VAL A 394 0.98 -2.33 20.23
CA VAL A 394 2.13 -1.44 19.98
C VAL A 394 1.71 0.01 20.11
N TYR A 395 2.47 0.81 20.83
CA TYR A 395 2.31 2.26 20.97
C TYR A 395 3.57 2.99 20.49
N VAL A 396 3.42 3.91 19.53
CA VAL A 396 4.52 4.74 19.00
C VAL A 396 4.13 6.22 18.97
N TRP A 397 5.13 7.12 19.04
CA TRP A 397 4.85 8.55 19.04
C TRP A 397 4.35 8.98 17.67
N ALA A 398 3.26 9.75 17.63
CA ALA A 398 2.73 10.32 16.40
C ALA A 398 3.49 11.60 16.04
N LYS A 399 3.78 11.80 14.75
CA LYS A 399 4.29 13.07 14.24
C LYS A 399 3.28 14.18 14.53
N ASN A 400 2.00 13.96 14.20
CA ASN A 400 0.94 14.90 14.53
C ASN A 400 0.51 14.77 16.01
N GLN A 401 0.73 15.83 16.79
CA GLN A 401 0.42 15.89 18.21
C GLN A 401 -0.94 16.55 18.49
N GLU A 402 -1.74 16.77 17.45
CA GLU A 402 -3.12 17.26 17.52
C GLU A 402 -4.07 16.29 16.80
N ALA A 403 -5.21 16.00 17.42
CA ALA A 403 -6.28 15.22 16.79
C ALA A 403 -7.64 15.86 17.12
N ASN A 404 -8.52 16.00 16.14
CA ASN A 404 -9.84 16.63 16.29
C ASN A 404 -9.78 18.00 16.99
N ALA A 405 -8.83 18.86 16.57
CA ALA A 405 -8.53 20.17 17.15
C ALA A 405 -8.16 20.16 18.66
N LYS A 406 -7.82 18.99 19.22
CA LYS A 406 -7.36 18.83 20.61
C LYS A 406 -5.87 18.51 20.62
N LYS A 407 -5.11 19.36 21.33
CA LYS A 407 -3.70 19.12 21.63
C LYS A 407 -3.53 17.89 22.52
N SER A 408 -2.50 17.08 22.24
CA SER A 408 -2.06 15.98 23.10
C SER A 408 -1.55 16.50 24.45
N SER A 409 -1.40 15.60 25.43
CA SER A 409 -0.76 15.93 26.71
C SER A 409 0.65 16.49 26.54
N TYR A 410 1.38 16.06 25.51
CA TYR A 410 2.73 16.54 25.22
C TYR A 410 2.75 18.05 24.91
N LEU A 411 1.87 18.52 24.03
CA LEU A 411 1.78 19.95 23.70
C LEU A 411 1.19 20.79 24.84
N ARG A 412 0.25 20.24 25.63
CA ARG A 412 -0.39 20.96 26.75
C ARG A 412 0.57 21.30 27.89
N GLN A 413 1.68 20.58 28.01
CA GLN A 413 2.70 20.86 29.03
C GLN A 413 3.56 22.09 28.71
N ASN A 414 3.34 22.76 27.58
CA ASN A 414 4.04 23.98 27.19
C ASN A 414 3.55 25.19 28.03
N LYS A 415 4.07 25.34 29.24
CA LYS A 415 4.00 26.60 30.00
C LYS A 415 5.06 27.56 29.43
N HIS A 416 4.65 28.77 29.03
CA HIS A 416 5.49 29.83 28.41
C HIS A 416 7.00 29.67 28.64
N ASN A 417 7.70 29.03 27.70
CA ASN A 417 9.15 28.95 27.69
C ASN A 417 9.72 30.21 26.99
N ASN A 418 9.63 31.36 27.65
CA ASN A 418 10.41 32.56 27.31
C ASN A 418 11.36 32.89 28.46
N ARG A 419 12.42 32.09 28.63
CA ARG A 419 13.61 32.52 29.37
C ARG A 419 14.84 32.26 28.50
N PRO A 420 15.78 33.22 28.41
CA PRO A 420 17.00 33.04 27.64
C PRO A 420 17.79 31.87 28.22
N GLU A 421 18.18 30.94 27.35
CA GLU A 421 18.95 29.75 27.71
C GLU A 421 20.37 30.16 28.14
N LYS A 422 20.79 29.73 29.33
CA LYS A 422 22.21 29.66 29.67
C LYS A 422 22.82 28.49 28.91
N GLU A 423 24.07 28.60 28.50
CA GLU A 423 24.81 27.56 27.77
C GLU A 423 24.80 26.22 28.54
N ASP A 424 24.00 25.27 28.06
CA ASP A 424 23.99 23.89 28.54
C ASP A 424 25.13 23.12 27.83
N ARG A 425 25.88 22.28 28.56
CA ARG A 425 26.80 21.32 27.91
C ARG A 425 25.95 20.19 27.31
N VAL A 426 25.82 20.19 25.99
CA VAL A 426 25.15 19.12 25.25
C VAL A 426 26.15 17.97 25.08
N LYS A 427 25.86 16.80 25.65
CA LYS A 427 26.58 15.57 25.27
C LYS A 427 26.02 15.14 23.92
N VAL A 428 26.63 15.61 22.84
CA VAL A 428 26.41 15.10 21.49
C VAL A 428 27.47 14.02 21.26
N ALA A 429 27.09 12.85 20.76
CA ALA A 429 28.07 11.93 20.20
C ALA A 429 28.75 12.64 19.02
N GLU A 430 30.08 12.76 19.03
CA GLU A 430 30.89 13.50 18.05
C GLU A 430 30.79 12.95 16.61
N HIS A 431 29.89 11.99 16.34
CA HIS A 431 29.87 11.15 15.12
C HIS A 431 28.66 11.37 14.20
N TYR A 432 27.77 12.31 14.54
CA TYR A 432 26.63 12.68 13.66
C TYR A 432 26.91 13.96 12.89
N ASP A 433 27.19 13.79 11.59
CA ASP A 433 27.53 14.83 10.60
C ASP A 433 26.34 15.75 10.23
N GLY A 434 25.58 16.23 11.24
CA GLY A 434 24.41 17.08 11.03
C GLY A 434 23.20 16.41 10.36
N LEU A 435 23.21 15.07 10.27
CA LEU A 435 22.21 14.30 9.51
C LEU A 435 20.78 14.38 10.09
N LEU A 436 20.60 14.77 11.35
CA LEU A 436 19.29 14.76 12.02
C LEU A 436 19.00 16.10 12.73
N PRO A 437 17.78 16.64 12.61
CA PRO A 437 17.37 17.85 13.30
C PRO A 437 17.16 17.57 14.79
N VAL A 438 17.52 18.56 15.63
CA VAL A 438 17.22 18.53 17.07
C VAL A 438 15.86 19.18 17.31
N HIS A 439 14.96 18.46 17.98
CA HIS A 439 13.59 18.90 18.24
C HIS A 439 13.50 19.82 19.46
N THR A 440 12.64 20.83 19.36
CA THR A 440 12.30 21.67 20.50
C THR A 440 11.21 21.01 21.33
N ASN A 441 11.54 20.56 22.55
CA ASN A 441 10.58 19.88 23.42
C ASN A 441 9.25 20.65 23.57
N ARG A 442 8.14 19.89 23.51
CA ARG A 442 6.75 20.38 23.65
C ARG A 442 6.25 21.27 22.51
N THR A 443 6.87 21.17 21.33
CA THR A 443 6.34 21.73 20.07
C THR A 443 5.93 20.62 19.10
N GLN A 444 5.23 21.01 18.03
CA GLN A 444 4.80 20.11 16.96
C GLN A 444 6.02 19.57 16.19
N PHE A 445 6.10 18.25 15.98
CA PHE A 445 7.19 17.63 15.23
C PHE A 445 7.15 18.04 13.76
N GLN A 446 8.29 18.46 13.23
CA GLN A 446 8.45 18.91 11.83
C GLN A 446 9.03 17.81 10.93
N HIS A 447 9.80 16.89 11.51
CA HIS A 447 10.46 15.77 10.83
C HIS A 447 10.03 14.44 11.47
N GLN A 448 10.14 13.32 10.74
CA GLN A 448 9.90 11.98 11.30
C GLN A 448 11.12 11.49 12.09
N ASP A 449 12.32 11.65 11.53
CA ASP A 449 13.59 11.31 12.19
C ASP A 449 14.22 12.54 12.83
N LEU A 450 14.43 12.49 14.15
CA LEU A 450 14.92 13.63 14.93
C LEU A 450 15.57 13.21 16.25
N LEU A 451 16.31 14.15 16.85
CA LEU A 451 16.87 14.02 18.18
C LEU A 451 16.02 14.80 19.20
N VAL A 452 15.54 14.12 20.24
CA VAL A 452 14.71 14.69 21.32
C VAL A 452 15.57 14.94 22.56
N PRO A 453 15.72 16.20 23.02
CA PRO A 453 16.49 16.53 24.22
C PRO A 453 15.87 15.97 25.50
N TRP A 454 16.70 15.44 26.40
CA TRP A 454 16.35 15.07 27.78
C TRP A 454 17.29 15.76 28.75
N LYS A 455 16.74 16.65 29.59
CA LYS A 455 17.50 17.40 30.60
C LYS A 455 17.35 16.70 31.95
N LEU A 456 18.47 16.27 32.55
CA LEU A 456 18.47 15.84 33.94
C LEU A 456 18.33 17.07 34.86
N ARG A 457 17.55 16.94 35.94
CA ARG A 457 17.54 17.90 37.03
C ARG A 457 18.25 17.23 38.21
N ASP A 458 19.38 17.76 38.64
CA ASP A 458 20.04 17.26 39.85
C ASP A 458 19.18 17.56 41.07
N VAL A 459 18.97 16.53 41.88
CA VAL A 459 18.15 16.60 43.09
C VAL A 459 19.01 16.96 44.33
N GLU A 460 20.34 16.88 44.29
CA GLU A 460 21.18 17.20 45.45
C GLU A 460 22.53 17.89 45.11
N ARG A 461 22.66 19.15 45.57
CA ARG A 461 23.85 19.97 45.91
C ARG A 461 24.74 20.61 44.79
N ASN A 462 25.03 21.89 45.07
CA ASN A 462 25.99 22.87 44.51
C ASN A 462 25.63 23.61 43.21
N GLU A 463 25.48 24.94 43.34
CA GLU A 463 25.07 25.93 42.32
C GLU A 463 26.10 26.16 41.19
N GLN A 464 27.11 25.30 41.02
CA GLN A 464 28.23 25.52 40.09
C GLN A 464 28.39 24.48 38.98
N GLU A 465 27.56 23.44 38.89
CA GLU A 465 27.68 22.43 37.82
C GLU A 465 26.65 22.58 36.69
N THR A 466 27.12 22.25 35.48
CA THR A 466 26.43 22.47 34.19
C THR A 466 25.35 21.41 33.97
N LYS A 467 24.16 21.83 33.51
CA LYS A 467 23.05 20.91 33.18
C LYS A 467 23.44 20.03 31.99
N VAL A 468 23.46 18.71 32.20
CA VAL A 468 23.71 17.75 31.13
C VAL A 468 22.42 17.50 30.35
N THR A 469 22.47 17.71 29.04
CA THR A 469 21.38 17.38 28.10
C THR A 469 21.79 16.19 27.24
N PHE A 470 20.95 15.16 27.25
CA PHE A 470 21.07 14.00 26.36
C PHE A 470 20.19 14.17 25.13
N LEU A 471 20.65 13.70 23.98
CA LEU A 471 19.88 13.69 22.75
C LEU A 471 19.45 12.26 22.41
N ARG A 472 18.14 12.03 22.38
CA ARG A 472 17.57 10.72 22.12
C ARG A 472 17.05 10.61 20.70
N TYR A 473 17.39 9.56 19.97
CA TYR A 473 16.81 9.33 18.65
C TYR A 473 15.33 8.93 18.75
N TYR A 474 14.51 9.51 17.88
CA TYR A 474 13.11 9.15 17.67
C TYR A 474 12.75 9.18 16.18
N HIS A 475 12.01 8.16 15.77
CA HIS A 475 11.16 8.13 14.60
C HIS A 475 9.69 8.38 15.02
N VAL A 476 9.14 9.57 14.73
CA VAL A 476 7.73 9.87 14.98
C VAL A 476 6.88 9.50 13.77
N PHE A 477 5.83 8.71 14.00
CA PHE A 477 5.07 8.04 12.95
C PHE A 477 3.98 8.92 12.34
N GLU A 478 3.80 8.82 11.04
CA GLU A 478 2.65 9.39 10.34
C GLU A 478 1.41 8.48 10.42
N GLU A 479 0.25 9.03 10.08
CA GLU A 479 -1.01 8.29 10.07
C GLU A 479 -0.93 7.09 9.11
N GLY A 480 -1.33 5.91 9.60
CA GLY A 480 -1.31 4.67 8.84
C GLY A 480 0.09 4.06 8.62
N GLU A 481 1.18 4.72 9.01
CA GLU A 481 2.53 4.21 8.83
C GLU A 481 2.75 2.91 9.62
N LEU A 482 2.43 2.90 10.91
CA LEU A 482 2.57 1.71 11.76
C LEU A 482 1.69 0.54 11.25
N ALA A 483 0.48 0.84 10.78
CA ALA A 483 -0.43 -0.17 10.24
C ALA A 483 0.17 -0.85 9.00
N LYS A 484 0.73 -0.06 8.06
CA LYS A 484 1.42 -0.59 6.87
C LYS A 484 2.59 -1.50 7.22
N ILE A 485 3.41 -1.12 8.20
CA ILE A 485 4.53 -1.97 8.64
C ILE A 485 3.98 -3.29 9.21
N CYS A 486 2.95 -3.25 10.05
CA CYS A 486 2.33 -4.47 10.60
C CYS A 486 1.68 -5.35 9.52
N GLU A 487 1.02 -4.77 8.53
CA GLU A 487 0.41 -5.48 7.40
C GLU A 487 1.44 -6.15 6.48
N SER A 488 2.68 -5.65 6.47
CA SER A 488 3.79 -6.27 5.72
C SER A 488 4.37 -7.53 6.40
N ILE A 489 3.91 -7.88 7.60
CA ILE A 489 4.40 -9.05 8.34
C ILE A 489 3.55 -10.26 8.02
N ASP A 490 4.20 -11.33 7.58
CA ASP A 490 3.52 -12.59 7.22
C ASP A 490 2.75 -13.18 8.40
N GLY A 491 1.52 -13.62 8.13
CA GLY A 491 0.66 -14.25 9.14
C GLY A 491 0.07 -13.28 10.16
N VAL A 492 0.23 -11.96 10.01
CA VAL A 492 -0.35 -10.96 10.90
C VAL A 492 -1.62 -10.36 10.31
N THR A 493 -2.61 -10.07 11.14
CA THR A 493 -3.78 -9.27 10.78
C THR A 493 -3.94 -8.11 11.76
N VAL A 494 -4.03 -6.89 11.22
CA VAL A 494 -4.37 -5.70 11.98
C VAL A 494 -5.82 -5.80 12.47
N VAL A 495 -6.01 -5.79 13.80
CA VAL A 495 -7.32 -5.89 14.45
C VAL A 495 -7.89 -4.51 14.77
N GLU A 496 -7.06 -3.61 15.30
CA GLU A 496 -7.50 -2.27 15.69
C GLU A 496 -6.36 -1.26 15.48
N SER A 497 -6.65 -0.13 14.84
CA SER A 497 -5.73 1.00 14.69
C SER A 497 -6.37 2.26 15.24
N TYR A 498 -5.68 2.98 16.12
CA TYR A 498 -6.24 4.19 16.74
C TYR A 498 -5.19 5.19 17.19
N TYR A 499 -5.62 6.43 17.39
CA TYR A 499 -4.83 7.51 17.98
C TYR A 499 -5.11 7.67 19.47
N ASP A 500 -4.06 7.79 20.29
CA ASP A 500 -4.18 7.99 21.74
C ASP A 500 -3.15 9.01 22.25
N GLN A 501 -3.61 10.23 22.59
CA GLN A 501 -2.81 11.29 23.24
C GLN A 501 -1.43 11.55 22.60
N GLY A 502 -1.35 11.67 21.28
CA GLY A 502 -0.06 11.91 20.60
C GLY A 502 0.66 10.64 20.19
N ASN A 503 -0.04 9.50 20.13
CA ASN A 503 0.54 8.20 19.79
C ASN A 503 -0.34 7.47 18.79
N TRP A 504 0.30 6.81 17.84
CA TRP A 504 -0.35 5.81 17.00
C TRP A 504 -0.27 4.46 17.70
N CYS A 505 -1.39 3.76 17.71
CA CYS A 505 -1.55 2.51 18.45
C CYS A 505 -2.09 1.44 17.51
N GLN A 506 -1.49 0.26 17.58
CA GLN A 506 -1.84 -0.86 16.72
C GLN A 506 -2.02 -2.12 17.56
N ILE A 507 -3.18 -2.75 17.43
CA ILE A 507 -3.37 -4.13 17.85
C ILE A 507 -3.34 -5.00 16.61
N TYR A 508 -2.46 -5.99 16.60
CA TYR A 508 -2.44 -7.00 15.57
C TYR A 508 -2.49 -8.40 16.19
N GLN A 509 -2.95 -9.37 15.41
CA GLN A 509 -3.11 -10.75 15.83
C GLN A 509 -2.38 -11.68 14.87
N LEU A 510 -1.70 -12.69 15.40
CA LEU A 510 -1.16 -13.78 14.58
C LEU A 510 -2.32 -14.67 14.10
N TRP A 511 -2.31 -15.04 12.82
CA TRP A 511 -3.36 -15.82 12.19
C TRP A 511 -3.69 -17.08 12.99
N GLN A 512 -4.97 -17.42 13.06
CA GLN A 512 -5.47 -18.65 13.67
C GLN A 512 -6.41 -19.34 12.69
N LEU A 513 -6.03 -20.52 12.20
CA LEU A 513 -6.96 -21.37 11.44
C LEU A 513 -7.99 -21.97 12.41
N ARG A 514 -9.27 -21.63 12.26
CA ARG A 514 -10.37 -22.31 12.97
C ARG A 514 -11.23 -23.05 11.96
N LEU A 515 -11.14 -24.38 11.96
CA LEU A 515 -12.09 -25.25 11.26
C LEU A 515 -13.29 -25.51 12.20
N HIS A 516 -14.46 -25.01 11.85
CA HIS A 516 -15.73 -25.50 12.41
C HIS A 516 -16.13 -26.76 11.64
N VAL A 517 -16.16 -27.90 12.31
CA VAL A 517 -16.72 -29.14 11.77
C VAL A 517 -18.06 -29.34 12.47
N ASP A 518 -19.11 -28.71 11.95
CA ASP A 518 -20.47 -28.97 12.39
C ASP A 518 -20.92 -30.30 11.75
N THR A 519 -20.89 -31.37 12.56
CA THR A 519 -21.56 -32.68 12.35
C THR A 519 -21.47 -33.31 10.96
N LEU A 520 -20.57 -34.29 10.79
CA LEU A 520 -20.64 -35.28 9.70
C LEU A 520 -21.50 -36.47 10.16
N GLU A 521 -22.79 -36.47 9.83
CA GLU A 521 -23.54 -37.73 9.65
C GLU A 521 -23.33 -38.19 8.20
N LEU A 522 -22.47 -39.19 8.02
CA LEU A 522 -22.30 -39.88 6.75
C LEU A 522 -23.22 -41.11 6.76
N GLU A 523 -24.41 -40.99 6.18
CA GLU A 523 -25.15 -42.17 5.72
C GLU A 523 -24.52 -42.65 4.40
N LEU A 524 -23.93 -43.84 4.44
CA LEU A 524 -23.45 -44.57 3.27
C LEU A 524 -24.68 -45.07 2.48
N ILE A 525 -25.19 -44.26 1.56
CA ILE A 525 -26.23 -44.69 0.63
C ILE A 525 -25.56 -45.29 -0.62
N ASP A 526 -25.61 -46.62 -0.67
CA ASP A 526 -25.48 -47.51 -1.83
C ASP A 526 -24.41 -47.16 -2.89
N VAL A 527 -23.19 -47.70 -2.72
CA VAL A 527 -22.16 -47.66 -3.75
C VAL A 527 -22.21 -48.95 -4.57
N GLN A 528 -22.82 -48.89 -5.76
CA GLN A 528 -22.63 -49.92 -6.78
C GLN A 528 -21.22 -49.84 -7.36
N ILE A 529 -20.34 -50.71 -6.88
CA ILE A 529 -19.02 -50.93 -7.46
C ILE A 529 -19.21 -51.53 -8.85
N ARG A 530 -19.03 -50.73 -9.91
CA ARG A 530 -18.86 -51.28 -11.26
C ARG A 530 -17.55 -52.07 -11.28
N GLN A 531 -17.66 -53.37 -11.57
CA GLN A 531 -16.50 -54.22 -11.86
C GLN A 531 -15.59 -53.51 -12.86
N ASN A 532 -14.31 -53.37 -12.51
CA ASN A 532 -13.19 -52.75 -13.26
C ASN A 532 -12.61 -51.44 -12.70
N ALA A 533 -12.83 -51.10 -11.42
CA ALA A 533 -12.06 -50.07 -10.73
C ALA A 533 -11.08 -50.66 -9.69
N VAL A 534 -10.30 -51.68 -10.08
CA VAL A 534 -9.21 -52.22 -9.26
C VAL A 534 -7.91 -52.15 -10.06
N ASP A 535 -7.40 -50.92 -10.21
CA ASP A 535 -5.97 -50.69 -10.43
C ASP A 535 -5.56 -49.56 -9.46
N ALA A 536 -5.60 -49.88 -8.17
CA ALA A 536 -5.20 -49.00 -7.09
C ALA A 536 -3.80 -49.40 -6.58
N VAL A 537 -2.84 -48.47 -6.75
CA VAL A 537 -1.54 -48.37 -6.05
C VAL A 537 -0.74 -49.68 -5.99
N GLN A 538 0.13 -49.90 -6.98
CA GLN A 538 1.09 -51.02 -6.98
C GLN A 538 2.18 -50.92 -5.89
N ASP A 539 2.27 -49.80 -5.17
CA ASP A 539 3.31 -49.61 -4.16
C ASP A 539 2.84 -49.96 -2.75
N ARG A 540 2.83 -51.27 -2.44
CA ARG A 540 2.55 -51.80 -1.10
C ARG A 540 3.45 -51.22 -0.01
N TRP A 541 4.61 -50.66 -0.37
CA TRP A 541 5.57 -50.11 0.58
C TRP A 541 5.06 -48.82 1.25
N LEU A 542 4.33 -47.97 0.51
CA LEU A 542 3.80 -46.70 1.01
C LEU A 542 2.68 -46.92 2.05
N LEU A 543 1.77 -47.87 1.79
CA LEU A 543 0.69 -48.25 2.70
C LEU A 543 1.23 -48.82 4.02
N LEU A 544 2.29 -49.62 3.94
CA LEU A 544 2.94 -50.21 5.11
C LEU A 544 3.68 -49.17 5.97
N LYS A 545 4.35 -48.20 5.33
CA LYS A 545 5.10 -47.14 6.03
C LYS A 545 4.17 -46.15 6.74
N LEU A 546 3.00 -45.87 6.17
CA LEU A 546 1.98 -44.96 6.72
C LEU A 546 0.94 -45.65 7.62
N ARG A 547 0.98 -46.99 7.74
CA ARG A 547 0.01 -47.81 8.48
C ARG A 547 -1.45 -47.57 8.03
N LEU A 548 -1.69 -47.59 6.72
CA LEU A 548 -3.01 -47.41 6.10
C LEU A 548 -3.58 -48.76 5.65
N ASP A 549 -4.91 -48.91 5.73
CA ASP A 549 -5.58 -50.20 5.53
C ASP A 549 -6.22 -50.32 4.13
N LEU A 550 -6.64 -49.22 3.50
CA LEU A 550 -7.31 -49.24 2.19
C LEU A 550 -7.10 -47.95 1.37
N ALA A 551 -7.01 -48.09 0.04
CA ALA A 551 -7.01 -47.00 -0.93
C ALA A 551 -8.12 -47.19 -1.98
N LEU A 552 -8.92 -46.14 -2.21
CA LEU A 552 -10.03 -46.13 -3.18
C LEU A 552 -9.90 -44.93 -4.13
N VAL A 553 -10.20 -45.11 -5.41
CA VAL A 553 -10.27 -44.01 -6.39
C VAL A 553 -11.71 -43.84 -6.83
N LEU A 554 -12.28 -42.65 -6.58
CA LEU A 554 -13.65 -42.28 -6.95
C LEU A 554 -13.62 -40.99 -7.76
N GLN A 555 -14.07 -41.03 -9.02
CA GLN A 555 -14.19 -39.83 -9.87
C GLN A 555 -12.94 -38.91 -9.86
N GLN A 556 -11.75 -39.50 -10.00
CA GLN A 556 -10.43 -38.82 -9.96
C GLN A 556 -9.97 -38.32 -8.58
N ILE A 557 -10.64 -38.73 -7.50
CA ILE A 557 -10.26 -38.44 -6.11
C ILE A 557 -9.70 -39.71 -5.47
N LEU A 558 -8.51 -39.62 -4.87
CA LEU A 558 -7.89 -40.70 -4.09
C LEU A 558 -8.29 -40.58 -2.62
N VAL A 559 -8.92 -41.63 -2.08
CA VAL A 559 -9.37 -41.71 -0.69
C VAL A 559 -8.57 -42.79 0.03
N LEU A 560 -7.93 -42.43 1.15
CA LEU A 560 -7.13 -43.32 1.99
C LEU A 560 -7.80 -43.49 3.36
N LEU A 561 -7.98 -44.73 3.81
CA LEU A 561 -8.69 -45.06 5.06
C LEU A 561 -7.78 -45.78 6.07
N ARG A 562 -7.99 -45.50 7.35
CA ARG A 562 -7.39 -46.21 8.48
C ARG A 562 -8.44 -46.48 9.56
N GLU A 563 -8.49 -47.70 10.09
CA GLU A 563 -9.62 -48.21 10.89
C GLU A 563 -9.92 -47.50 12.23
N ARG A 564 -9.15 -46.50 12.68
CA ARG A 564 -9.37 -45.87 14.01
C ARG A 564 -9.18 -44.36 14.13
N SER A 565 -9.02 -43.63 13.02
CA SER A 565 -8.92 -42.16 13.06
C SER A 565 -9.70 -41.54 11.92
N LYS A 566 -10.53 -40.55 12.27
CA LYS A 566 -11.49 -39.85 11.41
C LYS A 566 -10.86 -39.40 10.07
N LEU A 567 -11.65 -39.59 9.01
CA LEU A 567 -11.51 -39.26 7.59
C LEU A 567 -10.45 -38.19 7.20
N VAL A 568 -9.63 -38.53 6.19
CA VAL A 568 -8.78 -37.62 5.41
C VAL A 568 -9.46 -37.36 4.07
N VAL A 569 -9.56 -36.09 3.67
CA VAL A 569 -10.02 -35.68 2.33
C VAL A 569 -8.91 -34.87 1.65
N VAL A 570 -8.42 -35.37 0.51
CA VAL A 570 -7.62 -34.60 -0.45
C VAL A 570 -8.50 -34.39 -1.68
N ALA A 571 -8.75 -33.14 -2.06
CA ALA A 571 -9.47 -32.82 -3.28
C ALA A 571 -8.63 -31.91 -4.18
N ASN A 572 -8.66 -32.24 -5.46
CA ASN A 572 -7.90 -31.67 -6.56
C ASN A 572 -8.60 -30.39 -7.05
N VAL A 573 -7.94 -29.22 -6.96
CA VAL A 573 -8.47 -27.96 -7.52
C VAL A 573 -7.47 -27.42 -8.54
N GLN A 574 -7.84 -27.48 -9.82
CA GLN A 574 -7.08 -26.86 -10.91
C GLN A 574 -7.41 -25.36 -11.00
N ILE A 575 -6.48 -24.50 -10.62
CA ILE A 575 -6.41 -23.11 -11.07
C ILE A 575 -4.95 -22.82 -11.46
N ASP A 576 -4.73 -22.49 -12.74
CA ASP A 576 -3.47 -21.97 -13.30
C ASP A 576 -2.16 -22.73 -12.96
N GLN A 577 -2.09 -24.01 -13.31
CA GLN A 577 -0.83 -24.80 -13.38
C GLN A 577 0.03 -24.86 -12.10
N ARG A 578 -0.55 -24.69 -10.91
CA ARG A 578 0.12 -24.97 -9.63
C ARG A 578 -0.57 -26.11 -8.88
N LEU A 579 0.24 -26.98 -8.29
CA LEU A 579 -0.18 -28.07 -7.40
C LEU A 579 -0.06 -27.56 -5.95
N GLN A 580 -1.19 -27.42 -5.27
CA GLN A 580 -1.23 -27.03 -3.85
C GLN A 580 -1.93 -28.16 -3.08
N TYR A 581 -1.18 -28.97 -2.35
CA TYR A 581 -1.74 -30.07 -1.57
C TYR A 581 -2.25 -29.57 -0.20
N LEU A 582 -3.38 -30.14 0.25
CA LEU A 582 -3.85 -30.09 1.63
C LEU A 582 -3.58 -31.45 2.27
N VAL A 583 -2.72 -31.50 3.29
CA VAL A 583 -2.46 -32.74 4.04
C VAL A 583 -3.01 -32.58 5.46
N VAL A 584 -3.99 -33.41 5.81
CA VAL A 584 -4.56 -33.49 7.15
C VAL A 584 -3.95 -34.70 7.87
N LEU A 585 -3.12 -34.46 8.88
CA LEU A 585 -2.54 -35.49 9.74
C LEU A 585 -3.23 -35.43 11.11
N GLY A 586 -4.32 -36.18 11.27
CA GLY A 586 -5.05 -36.24 12.54
C GLY A 586 -5.68 -34.89 12.91
N GLN A 587 -5.15 -34.21 13.93
CA GLN A 587 -5.69 -32.92 14.42
C GLN A 587 -5.00 -31.68 13.83
N PHE A 588 -4.07 -31.84 12.89
CA PHE A 588 -3.32 -30.72 12.29
C PHE A 588 -3.49 -30.65 10.77
N VAL A 589 -3.45 -29.42 10.23
CA VAL A 589 -3.46 -29.08 8.80
C VAL A 589 -2.19 -28.31 8.48
N VAL A 590 -1.41 -28.78 7.50
CA VAL A 590 -0.24 -28.06 6.98
C VAL A 590 -0.55 -27.55 5.58
N VAL A 591 -0.26 -26.27 5.31
CA VAL A 591 -0.36 -25.62 3.99
C VAL A 591 1.04 -25.11 3.63
N HIS A 592 1.59 -25.50 2.47
CA HIS A 592 2.83 -24.91 1.96
C HIS A 592 2.87 -24.83 0.43
N ASP A 593 3.28 -23.68 -0.09
CA ASP A 593 3.46 -23.31 -1.51
C ASP A 593 4.90 -23.67 -1.93
N LEU A 594 5.10 -24.63 -2.83
CA LEU A 594 6.43 -25.03 -3.33
C LEU A 594 6.40 -25.16 -4.85
N GLY A 595 7.36 -24.52 -5.53
CA GLY A 595 7.57 -24.65 -6.97
C GLY A 595 8.36 -25.92 -7.33
N PHE A 596 8.09 -26.49 -8.52
CA PHE A 596 8.73 -27.73 -9.00
C PHE A 596 10.26 -27.65 -9.12
N ASP A 597 10.81 -26.44 -9.21
CA ASP A 597 12.22 -26.18 -9.54
C ASP A 597 13.20 -26.48 -8.38
N GLN A 598 12.69 -26.78 -7.18
CA GLN A 598 13.48 -27.04 -5.97
C GLN A 598 13.56 -28.53 -5.59
N LEU A 599 13.01 -29.44 -6.40
CA LEU A 599 12.93 -30.87 -6.11
C LEU A 599 14.11 -31.71 -6.63
N ASP A 600 15.01 -31.15 -7.44
CA ASP A 600 16.13 -31.90 -8.04
C ASP A 600 17.48 -31.77 -7.30
N GLU A 601 17.59 -30.94 -6.25
CA GLU A 601 18.87 -30.74 -5.52
C GLU A 601 18.91 -31.19 -4.05
N ALA A 602 17.81 -31.70 -3.48
CA ALA A 602 17.78 -32.16 -2.08
C ALA A 602 17.73 -33.69 -1.97
N GLY A 603 18.76 -34.36 -2.48
CA GLY A 603 19.13 -35.69 -2.01
C GLY A 603 19.60 -35.59 -0.56
N ASP A 604 18.89 -36.27 0.34
CA ASP A 604 19.13 -36.38 1.77
C ASP A 604 18.79 -35.16 2.65
N GLY A 605 17.60 -35.25 3.28
CA GLY A 605 17.36 -34.75 4.64
C GLY A 605 17.12 -33.25 4.80
N LEU A 606 15.86 -32.83 4.63
CA LEU A 606 15.37 -31.58 5.21
C LEU A 606 14.25 -31.90 6.21
N LEU A 607 14.59 -31.97 7.50
CA LEU A 607 13.64 -31.78 8.60
C LEU A 607 13.37 -30.28 8.70
N VAL A 608 12.25 -29.83 8.15
CA VAL A 608 11.73 -28.49 8.47
C VAL A 608 10.79 -28.69 9.65
N ASP A 609 11.25 -28.32 10.84
CA ASP A 609 10.39 -28.17 12.02
C ASP A 609 9.35 -27.09 11.73
N VAL A 610 8.07 -27.46 11.87
CA VAL A 610 6.90 -26.57 11.67
C VAL A 610 6.42 -26.04 13.02
#